data_AF-A0A015J9A7-F1
#
_entry.id   AF-A0A015J9A7-F1
#
_cell.length_a   1.000
_cell.length_b   1.000
_cell.length_c   1.000
_cell.angle_alpha   90.00
_cell.angle_beta   90.00
_cell.angle_gamma   90.00
#
_symmetry.space_group_name_H-M   'P 1'
#
loop_
_entity.id
_entity.type
_entity.pdbx_description
1 polymer ?
#
loop_
_entity_poly.entity_id
_entity_poly.type
_entity_poly.pdbx_seq_one_letter_code
_entity_poly.pdbx_strand_id
1 'polypeptide(L)'
;MLEILREAEILELYGELTENFKTSYRWIKKFYELENIFNMDETPVWFDMAGDFTIKTKGEKTVHIRVMGNEKNPFTVVLTCTADIPFILKPSFILV
;
A
#
# COMPACT_ATOMS: atom_id res chain seq x y z
N MET A 1 6.78 4.15 -1.25
CA MET A 1 5.96 5.28 -1.73
C MET A 1 5.24 4.77 -2.97
N LEU A 2 3.94 4.47 -2.86
CA LEU A 2 3.13 4.06 -4.02
C LEU A 2 2.85 5.32 -4.84
N GLU A 3 3.51 5.48 -5.98
CA GLU A 3 3.24 6.57 -6.89
C GLU A 3 1.87 6.33 -7.54
N ILE A 4 0.92 7.20 -7.22
CA ILE A 4 -0.38 7.25 -7.87
C ILE A 4 -0.12 7.64 -9.32
N LEU A 5 -0.47 6.76 -10.27
CA LEU A 5 -0.28 6.97 -11.70
C LEU A 5 -1.00 8.24 -12.17
N ARG A 6 -0.40 8.95 -13.13
CA ARG A 6 -1.00 10.18 -13.71
C ARG A 6 -2.17 9.82 -14.62
N GLU A 7 -3.15 10.72 -14.74
CA GLU A 7 -4.36 10.51 -15.55
C GLU A 7 -4.08 10.08 -17.00
N ALA A 8 -3.01 10.61 -17.61
CA ALA A 8 -2.60 10.25 -18.97
C ALA A 8 -2.17 8.77 -19.10
N GLU A 9 -1.47 8.23 -18.11
CA GLU A 9 -1.01 6.84 -18.08
C GLU A 9 -2.19 5.88 -17.84
N ILE A 10 -3.18 6.30 -17.06
CA ILE A 10 -4.39 5.52 -16.78
C ILE A 10 -5.26 5.40 -18.06
N LEU A 11 -5.39 6.46 -18.84
CA LEU A 11 -6.16 6.47 -20.08
C LEU A 11 -5.55 5.56 -21.16
N GLU A 12 -4.22 5.55 -21.26
CA GLU A 12 -3.50 4.69 -22.20
C GLU A 12 -3.65 3.20 -21.84
N LEU A 13 -3.63 2.87 -20.55
CA LEU A 13 -3.71 1.49 -20.06
C LEU A 13 -5.13 0.91 -20.05
N TYR A 14 -6.15 1.75 -19.79
CA TYR A 14 -7.51 1.29 -19.48
C TYR A 14 -8.60 1.80 -20.45
N GLY A 15 -8.30 2.70 -21.39
CA GLY A 15 -9.20 3.05 -22.51
C GLY A 15 -10.67 3.32 -22.11
N GLU A 16 -11.62 2.65 -22.77
CA GLU A 16 -13.08 2.78 -22.53
C GLU A 16 -13.50 2.48 -21.07
N LEU A 17 -12.73 1.67 -20.34
CA LEU A 17 -12.97 1.38 -18.93
C LEU A 17 -12.86 2.65 -18.06
N THR A 18 -12.01 3.61 -18.46
CA THR A 18 -11.85 4.86 -17.73
C THR A 18 -13.09 5.75 -17.80
N GLU A 19 -13.78 5.79 -18.94
CA GLU A 19 -15.02 6.57 -19.09
C GLU A 19 -16.18 5.93 -18.33
N ASN A 20 -16.25 4.59 -18.33
CA ASN A 20 -17.20 3.85 -17.49
C ASN A 20 -16.94 4.07 -15.99
N PHE A 21 -15.67 4.08 -15.59
CA PHE A 21 -15.25 4.39 -14.22
C PHE A 21 -15.62 5.82 -13.83
N LYS A 22 -15.31 6.82 -14.68
CA LYS A 22 -15.68 8.23 -14.45
C LYS A 22 -17.19 8.41 -14.31
N THR A 23 -17.97 7.75 -15.17
CA THR A 23 -19.44 7.81 -15.12
C THR A 23 -19.96 7.21 -13.82
N SER A 24 -19.45 6.05 -13.44
CA SER A 24 -19.80 5.37 -12.18
C SER A 24 -19.41 6.20 -10.96
N TYR A 25 -18.22 6.81 -10.96
CA TYR A 25 -17.74 7.70 -9.91
C TYR A 25 -18.61 8.95 -9.76
N ARG A 26 -19.02 9.57 -10.88
CA ARG A 26 -19.95 10.71 -10.88
C ARG A 26 -21.32 10.34 -10.31
N TRP A 27 -21.81 9.14 -10.61
CA TRP A 27 -23.02 8.59 -10.01
C TRP A 27 -22.85 8.44 -8.50
N ILE A 28 -21.79 7.76 -8.05
CA ILE A 28 -21.52 7.52 -6.64
C ILE A 28 -21.44 8.84 -5.85
N LYS A 29 -20.69 9.85 -6.34
CA LYS A 29 -20.61 11.17 -5.70
C LYS A 29 -21.96 11.89 -5.58
N LYS A 30 -22.89 11.63 -6.50
CA LYS A 30 -24.20 12.29 -6.50
C LYS A 30 -25.11 11.73 -5.41
N PHE A 31 -24.92 10.47 -5.02
CA PHE A 31 -25.77 9.78 -4.05
C PHE A 31 -25.11 9.58 -2.69
N TYR A 32 -23.77 9.66 -2.62
CA TYR A 32 -23.00 9.42 -1.41
C TYR A 32 -21.89 10.47 -1.27
N GLU A 33 -21.74 10.99 -0.05
CA GLU A 33 -20.59 11.82 0.30
C GLU A 33 -19.33 10.95 0.32
N LEU A 34 -18.24 11.44 -0.29
CA LEU A 34 -16.99 10.67 -0.43
C LEU A 34 -16.37 10.29 0.91
N GLU A 35 -16.57 11.10 1.94
CA GLU A 35 -16.16 10.82 3.32
C GLU A 35 -16.79 9.55 3.89
N ASN A 36 -17.93 9.11 3.34
CA ASN A 36 -18.64 7.90 3.76
C ASN A 36 -18.24 6.66 2.94
N ILE A 37 -17.29 6.79 2.00
CA ILE A 37 -16.77 5.69 1.19
C ILE A 37 -15.43 5.27 1.75
N PHE A 38 -15.40 4.06 2.30
CA PHE A 38 -14.22 3.45 2.87
C PHE A 38 -13.78 2.26 2.01
N ASN A 39 -12.47 2.16 1.77
CA ASN A 39 -11.85 0.97 1.20
C ASN A 39 -10.98 0.32 2.27
N MET A 40 -11.06 -1.00 2.40
CA MET A 40 -10.32 -1.78 3.39
C MET A 40 -9.69 -2.97 2.69
N ASP A 41 -8.40 -3.19 2.91
CA ASP A 41 -7.68 -4.30 2.30
C ASP A 41 -6.67 -4.90 3.28
N GLU A 42 -6.41 -6.20 3.10
CA GLU A 42 -5.46 -6.98 3.89
C GLU A 42 -4.20 -7.23 3.05
N THR A 43 -3.04 -6.83 3.55
CA THR A 43 -1.76 -7.07 2.89
C THR A 43 -0.80 -7.78 3.84
N PRO A 44 -0.21 -8.93 3.44
CA PRO A 44 0.84 -9.57 4.23
C PRO A 44 2.12 -8.73 4.19
N VAL A 45 2.68 -8.45 5.37
CA VAL A 45 3.94 -7.73 5.55
C VAL A 45 4.92 -8.61 6.30
N TRP A 46 6.18 -8.60 5.89
CA TRP A 46 7.23 -9.42 6.51
C TRP A 46 7.88 -8.67 7.67
N PHE A 47 8.20 -9.37 8.77
CA PHE A 47 8.91 -8.77 9.92
C PHE A 47 10.30 -8.28 9.56
N ASP A 48 10.94 -8.95 8.60
CA ASP A 48 12.31 -8.67 8.21
C ASP A 48 12.32 -7.97 6.85
N MET A 49 12.02 -6.67 6.86
CA MET A 49 12.42 -5.78 5.77
C MET A 49 13.88 -5.38 6.00
N ALA A 50 14.80 -6.34 5.92
CA ALA A 50 16.22 -6.06 6.00
C ALA A 50 16.55 -5.03 4.91
N GLY A 51 16.88 -3.80 5.32
CA GLY A 51 17.26 -2.76 4.38
C GLY A 51 18.57 -3.10 3.67
N ASP A 52 18.79 -2.51 2.49
CA ASP A 52 20.01 -2.71 1.69
C ASP A 52 21.30 -2.21 2.37
N PHE A 53 21.18 -1.63 3.58
CA PHE A 53 22.27 -1.02 4.32
C PHE A 53 22.48 -1.71 5.66
N THR A 54 23.67 -2.28 5.84
CA THR A 54 24.15 -2.79 7.12
C THR A 54 25.39 -2.00 7.54
N ILE A 55 25.37 -1.39 8.72
CA ILE A 55 26.54 -0.69 9.26
C ILE A 55 27.49 -1.73 9.86
N LYS A 56 28.73 -1.75 9.37
CA LYS A 56 29.81 -2.63 9.82
C LYS A 56 31.09 -1.87 10.08
N THR A 57 32.02 -2.50 10.80
CA THR A 57 33.33 -1.90 11.06
C THR A 57 34.16 -1.84 9.79
N LYS A 58 34.87 -0.72 9.58
CA LYS A 58 35.67 -0.48 8.37
C LYS A 58 36.80 -1.52 8.28
N GLY A 59 36.79 -2.34 7.23
CA GLY A 59 37.82 -3.36 6.97
C GLY A 59 37.38 -4.82 7.17
N GLU A 60 36.12 -5.08 7.54
CA GLU A 60 35.57 -6.44 7.53
C GLU A 60 35.51 -7.01 6.11
N LYS A 61 36.00 -8.25 5.93
CA LYS A 61 35.98 -8.97 4.64
C LYS A 61 34.57 -9.42 4.23
N THR A 62 33.65 -9.54 5.18
CA THR A 62 32.29 -10.05 4.95
C THR A 62 31.32 -9.26 5.81
N VAL A 63 30.29 -8.70 5.18
CA VAL A 63 29.19 -8.02 5.86
C VAL A 63 28.02 -8.98 5.93
N HIS A 64 27.76 -9.54 7.12
CA HIS A 64 26.54 -10.30 7.36
C HIS A 64 25.37 -9.34 7.58
N ILE A 65 24.34 -9.46 6.75
CA ILE A 65 23.07 -8.76 6.93
C ILE A 65 22.42 -9.35 8.19
N ARG A 66 22.09 -8.49 9.15
CA ARG A 66 21.53 -8.92 10.42
C ARG A 66 20.02 -9.04 10.28
N VAL A 67 19.59 -10.27 10.03
CA VAL A 67 18.18 -10.70 9.98
C VAL A 67 17.73 -11.17 11.37
N MET A 68 16.46 -10.94 11.72
CA MET A 68 15.84 -11.37 12.98
C MET A 68 15.56 -12.88 13.04
N GLY A 69 15.79 -13.62 11.97
CA GLY A 69 15.57 -15.07 11.90
C GLY A 69 14.10 -15.47 11.79
N ASN A 70 13.19 -14.50 11.62
CA ASN A 70 11.75 -14.68 11.42
C ASN A 70 11.29 -14.23 10.02
N GLU A 71 12.17 -14.39 9.03
CA GLU A 71 11.98 -13.92 7.65
C GLU A 71 10.78 -14.56 6.94
N LYS A 72 10.34 -15.73 7.41
CA LYS A 72 9.31 -16.55 6.74
C LYS A 72 7.91 -16.41 7.33
N ASN A 73 7.75 -15.67 8.41
CA ASN A 73 6.44 -15.47 9.02
C ASN A 73 5.95 -14.07 8.66
N PRO A 74 4.99 -13.93 7.73
CA PRO A 74 4.33 -12.66 7.48
C PRO A 74 3.34 -12.37 8.61
N PHE A 75 3.09 -11.09 8.90
CA PHE A 75 1.93 -10.64 9.65
C PHE A 75 0.98 -9.91 8.70
N THR A 76 -0.32 -10.00 8.96
CA THR A 76 -1.31 -9.35 8.10
C THR A 76 -1.56 -7.94 8.61
N VAL A 77 -1.37 -6.97 7.73
CA VAL A 77 -1.74 -5.57 7.98
C VAL A 77 -3.06 -5.31 7.28
N VAL A 78 -4.02 -4.81 8.05
CA VAL A 78 -5.30 -4.36 7.50
C VAL A 78 -5.32 -2.83 7.52
N LEU A 79 -5.49 -2.23 6.34
CA LEU A 79 -5.50 -0.78 6.16
C LEU A 79 -6.87 -0.35 5.65
N THR A 80 -7.42 0.69 6.26
CA THR A 80 -8.65 1.33 5.79
C THR A 80 -8.34 2.75 5.36
N CYS A 81 -8.78 3.13 4.16
CA CYS A 81 -8.66 4.50 3.65
C CYS A 81 -10.04 5.03 3.27
N THR A 82 -10.19 6.35 3.34
CA THR A 82 -11.41 7.04 2.90
C THR A 82 -11.16 7.69 1.55
N ALA A 83 -12.21 7.93 0.77
CA ALA A 83 -12.05 8.63 -0.50
C ALA A 83 -11.77 10.13 -0.37
N ASP A 84 -12.00 10.73 0.80
CA ASP A 84 -11.88 12.19 1.01
C ASP A 84 -10.54 12.61 1.65
N ILE A 85 -10.03 11.82 2.59
CA ILE A 85 -8.72 12.07 3.24
C ILE A 85 -7.66 11.03 2.86
N PRO A 86 -6.41 11.44 2.58
CA PRO A 86 -5.29 10.55 2.26
C PRO A 86 -4.75 9.79 3.49
N PHE A 87 -5.37 9.95 4.65
CA PHE A 87 -4.93 9.30 5.88
C PHE A 87 -5.50 7.88 5.96
N ILE A 88 -4.62 6.94 6.28
CA ILE A 88 -5.00 5.58 6.63
C ILE A 88 -5.64 5.64 8.03
N LEU A 89 -6.89 5.20 8.13
CA LEU A 89 -7.52 4.93 9.41
C LEU A 89 -6.73 3.83 10.13
N LYS A 90 -6.60 3.97 11.45
CA LYS A 90 -5.74 3.19 12.34
C LYS A 90 -5.42 1.78 11.80
N PRO A 91 -4.16 1.44 11.50
CA PRO A 91 -3.81 0.12 11.03
C PRO A 91 -4.09 -0.91 12.13
N SER A 92 -4.69 -2.03 11.75
CA SER A 92 -4.83 -3.21 12.60
C SER A 92 -3.86 -4.30 12.16
N PHE A 93 -3.22 -4.94 13.13
CA PHE A 93 -2.26 -6.01 12.90
C PHE A 93 -2.87 -7.32 13.36
N ILE A 94 -2.85 -8.32 12.48
CA ILE A 94 -3.26 -9.69 12.79
C ILE A 94 -1.99 -10.54 12.77
N LEU A 95 -1.61 -11.07 13.93
CA LEU A 95 -0.61 -12.13 14.03
C LEU A 95 -1.33 -13.45 13.78
N VAL A 96 -0.93 -14.15 12.72
CA VAL A 96 -1.42 -15.50 12.38
C VAL A 96 -0.39 -16.52 12.82
#